data_AF-A0A9C8I816-F1
#
_entry.id   AF-A0A9C8I816-F1
#
_cell.length_a   1.000
_cell.length_b   1.000
_cell.length_c   1.000
_cell.angle_alpha   90.00
_cell.angle_beta   90.00
_cell.angle_gamma   90.00
#
_symmetry.space_group_name_H-M   'P 1'
#
loop_
_entity.id
_entity.type
_entity.pdbx_description
1 polymer ?
#
loop_
_entity_poly.entity_id
_entity_poly.type
_entity_poly.pdbx_seq_one_letter_code
_entity_poly.pdbx_strand_id
1 'polypeptide(L)'
;MKLIDNSLPSFRVPGRLPQWLVWSIAICLFIASWIGVDIWARKTAMDDLAKHTDRWDEFGILQQETSYTCVPASIVMLLKSQGIDTTTYEVAKIAGTDIRGTGSSGIIRAGRHFGFSVNTRRMNFHEFYGAGLPAIIEFRHEGINHAAFVRPVSDVRMIEVTDPIQGLLYFKKKNADEYFGSEKWRCFLFR
;
A
#
# COMPACT_ATOMS: atom_id res chain seq x y z
N MET A 1 -18.89 71.99 16.10
CA MET A 1 -18.98 70.60 15.60
C MET A 1 -17.55 70.11 15.35
N LYS A 2 -16.97 69.32 16.29
CA LYS A 2 -15.61 68.78 16.15
C LYS A 2 -15.69 67.50 15.32
N LEU A 3 -15.07 67.49 14.14
CA LEU A 3 -14.87 66.29 13.34
C LEU A 3 -13.88 65.39 14.08
N ILE A 4 -14.30 64.16 14.37
CA ILE A 4 -13.43 63.13 14.93
C ILE A 4 -12.52 62.67 13.79
N ASP A 5 -11.22 62.87 13.95
CA ASP A 5 -10.20 62.38 13.04
C ASP A 5 -10.12 60.85 13.18
N ASN A 6 -10.59 60.14 12.15
CA ASN A 6 -10.60 58.67 12.05
C ASN A 6 -9.36 58.15 11.31
N SER A 7 -8.27 58.92 11.22
CA SER A 7 -7.03 58.40 10.65
C SER A 7 -6.34 57.43 11.62
N LEU A 8 -6.64 56.14 11.46
CA LEU A 8 -5.81 55.09 12.07
C LEU A 8 -4.37 55.27 11.56
N PRO A 9 -3.35 55.28 12.44
CA PRO A 9 -1.97 55.37 12.00
C PRO A 9 -1.66 54.20 11.09
N SER A 10 -1.30 54.48 9.83
CA SER A 10 -0.91 53.46 8.87
C SER A 10 0.30 52.72 9.41
N PHE A 11 0.13 51.46 9.82
CA PHE A 11 1.22 50.61 10.27
C PHE A 11 2.12 50.31 9.07
N ARG A 12 3.18 51.10 8.89
CA ARG A 12 4.22 50.84 7.90
C ARG A 12 5.17 49.80 8.48
N VAL A 13 5.11 48.56 7.97
CA VAL A 13 6.13 47.55 8.26
C VAL A 13 7.43 47.95 7.56
N PRO A 14 8.51 48.29 8.29
CA PRO A 14 9.76 48.69 7.66
C PRO A 14 10.52 47.46 7.14
N GLY A 15 10.90 47.50 5.87
CA GLY A 15 11.75 46.50 5.22
C GLY A 15 10.98 45.38 4.53
N ARG A 16 11.24 45.16 3.23
CA ARG A 16 10.85 43.93 2.56
C ARG A 16 11.74 42.81 3.10
N LEU A 17 11.14 41.74 3.62
CA LEU A 17 11.90 40.54 3.98
C LEU A 17 12.72 40.07 2.77
N PRO A 18 13.94 39.56 2.96
CA PRO A 18 14.69 38.96 1.87
C PRO A 18 13.87 37.85 1.20
N GLN A 19 13.84 37.85 -0.14
CA GLN A 19 13.00 36.90 -0.90
C GLN A 19 13.28 35.44 -0.54
N TRP A 20 14.54 35.10 -0.23
CA TRP A 20 14.93 33.74 0.19
C TRP A 20 14.26 33.31 1.50
N LEU A 21 14.05 34.23 2.44
CA LEU A 21 13.40 33.96 3.72
C LEU A 21 11.90 33.72 3.53
N VAL A 22 11.26 34.51 2.66
CA VAL A 22 9.84 34.30 2.27
C VAL A 22 9.66 32.92 1.65
N TRP A 23 10.52 32.53 0.70
CA TRP A 23 10.48 31.19 0.11
C TRP A 23 10.75 30.09 1.12
N SER A 24 11.69 30.29 2.04
CA SER A 24 12.00 29.30 3.09
C SER A 24 10.80 29.05 4.00
N ILE A 25 10.11 30.10 4.42
CA ILE A 25 8.89 30.00 5.23
C ILE A 25 7.79 29.29 4.42
N ALA A 26 7.58 29.68 3.16
CA ALA A 26 6.57 29.06 2.30
C ALA A 26 6.83 27.56 2.11
N ILE A 27 8.09 27.17 1.87
CA ILE A 27 8.50 25.76 1.75
C ILE A 27 8.26 25.02 3.06
N CYS A 28 8.64 25.60 4.21
CA CYS A 28 8.42 24.97 5.51
C CYS A 28 6.93 24.75 5.80
N LEU A 29 6.07 25.74 5.50
CA LEU A 29 4.62 25.62 5.67
C LEU A 29 4.04 24.56 4.74
N PHE A 30 4.52 24.50 3.49
CA PHE A 30 4.10 23.47 2.54
C PHE A 30 4.48 22.06 3.03
N ILE A 31 5.72 21.87 3.48
CA ILE A 31 6.20 20.59 4.03
C ILE A 31 5.39 20.21 5.28
N ALA A 32 5.16 21.15 6.20
CA ALA A 32 4.39 20.89 7.41
C ALA A 32 2.94 20.49 7.10
N SER A 33 2.30 21.19 6.14
CA SER A 33 0.97 20.85 5.65
C SER A 33 0.94 19.44 5.04
N TRP A 34 1.91 19.13 4.19
CA TRP A 34 2.03 17.80 3.56
C TRP A 34 2.19 16.68 4.60
N ILE A 35 3.06 16.88 5.59
CA ILE A 35 3.25 15.93 6.69
C ILE A 35 1.95 15.78 7.51
N GLY A 36 1.24 16.88 7.78
CA GLY A 36 -0.04 16.84 8.47
C GLY A 36 -1.08 16.00 7.74
N VAL A 37 -1.19 16.17 6.41
CA VAL A 37 -2.09 15.37 5.56
C VAL A 37 -1.70 13.89 5.58
N ASP A 38 -0.40 13.56 5.53
CA ASP A 38 0.08 12.17 5.55
C ASP A 38 -0.19 11.48 6.89
N ILE A 39 0.04 12.17 8.01
CA ILE A 39 -0.28 11.67 9.36
C ILE A 39 -1.77 11.44 9.50
N TRP A 40 -2.58 12.40 9.06
CA TRP A 40 -4.04 12.27 9.09
C TRP A 40 -4.51 11.08 8.26
N ALA A 41 -4.05 10.94 7.02
CA ALA A 41 -4.41 9.85 6.12
C ALA A 41 -4.09 8.47 6.73
N ARG A 42 -2.91 8.31 7.34
CA ARG A 42 -2.55 7.06 8.05
C ARG A 42 -3.42 6.82 9.26
N LYS A 43 -3.59 7.84 10.11
CA LYS A 43 -4.41 7.70 11.32
C LYS A 43 -5.84 7.30 10.98
N THR A 44 -6.46 7.96 9.99
CA THR A 44 -7.81 7.63 9.54
C THR A 44 -7.91 6.17 9.07
N ALA A 45 -6.95 5.69 8.27
CA ALA A 45 -6.94 4.30 7.84
C ALA A 45 -6.77 3.30 9.00
N MET A 46 -5.92 3.63 9.98
CA MET A 46 -5.73 2.76 11.15
C MET A 46 -6.92 2.77 12.10
N ASP A 47 -7.54 3.93 12.34
CA ASP A 47 -8.75 4.05 13.18
C ASP A 47 -9.94 3.31 12.55
N ASP A 48 -10.01 3.30 11.22
CA ASP A 48 -11.02 2.54 10.48
C ASP A 48 -10.72 1.03 10.54
N LEU A 49 -9.50 0.61 10.23
CA LEU A 49 -9.07 -0.79 10.30
C LEU A 49 -9.12 -1.39 11.71
N ALA A 50 -9.02 -0.57 12.76
CA ALA A 50 -9.17 -1.04 14.14
C ALA A 50 -10.59 -1.51 14.49
N LYS A 51 -11.60 -1.16 13.68
CA LYS A 51 -13.00 -1.61 13.85
C LYS A 51 -13.26 -2.97 13.18
N HIS A 52 -12.28 -3.43 12.42
CA HIS A 52 -12.36 -4.57 11.54
C HIS A 52 -11.62 -5.76 12.17
N THR A 53 -12.08 -6.96 11.86
CA THR A 53 -11.50 -8.20 12.37
C THR A 53 -11.33 -9.14 11.19
N ASP A 54 -10.12 -9.67 11.01
CA ASP A 54 -9.80 -10.54 9.90
C ASP A 54 -10.86 -11.63 9.66
N ARG A 55 -11.53 -11.55 8.50
CA ARG A 55 -12.56 -12.49 8.08
C ARG A 55 -11.96 -13.52 7.13
N TRP A 56 -11.77 -14.72 7.64
CA TRP A 56 -11.33 -15.87 6.88
C TRP A 56 -12.54 -16.67 6.39
N ASP A 57 -12.53 -17.07 5.13
CA ASP A 57 -13.53 -17.99 4.60
C ASP A 57 -13.20 -19.46 4.91
N GLU A 58 -14.09 -20.37 4.49
CA GLU A 58 -13.95 -21.82 4.69
C GLU A 58 -12.73 -22.43 3.97
N PHE A 59 -12.20 -21.74 2.97
CA PHE A 59 -11.00 -22.14 2.22
C PHE A 59 -9.71 -21.56 2.80
N GLY A 60 -9.80 -20.81 3.91
CA GLY A 60 -8.67 -20.17 4.53
C GLY A 60 -8.17 -18.95 3.76
N ILE A 61 -9.04 -18.27 3.01
CA ILE A 61 -8.73 -17.02 2.34
C ILE A 61 -9.21 -15.84 3.18
N LEU A 62 -8.31 -14.88 3.38
CA LEU A 62 -8.60 -13.65 4.10
C LEU A 62 -9.23 -12.62 3.17
N GLN A 63 -10.47 -12.25 3.48
CA GLN A 63 -11.23 -11.27 2.74
C GLN A 63 -10.83 -9.85 3.17
N GLN A 64 -10.51 -8.96 2.22
CA GLN A 64 -10.24 -7.56 2.57
C GLN A 64 -11.51 -6.86 3.05
N GLU A 65 -11.40 -6.06 4.09
CA GLU A 65 -12.56 -5.34 4.65
C GLU A 65 -12.65 -3.89 4.17
N THR A 66 -11.57 -3.34 3.62
CA THR A 66 -11.51 -1.96 3.12
C THR A 66 -10.89 -1.91 1.72
N SER A 67 -11.03 -0.78 1.01
CA SER A 67 -10.45 -0.61 -0.33
C SER A 67 -8.92 -0.50 -0.36
N TYR A 68 -8.27 -0.33 0.79
CA TYR A 68 -6.83 -0.08 0.91
C TYR A 68 -6.06 -1.22 1.59
N THR A 69 -6.73 -2.33 1.91
CA THR A 69 -6.17 -3.47 2.66
C THR A 69 -5.79 -4.69 1.82
N CYS A 70 -5.92 -4.64 0.48
CA CYS A 70 -5.54 -5.75 -0.41
C CYS A 70 -4.11 -6.26 -0.19
N VAL A 71 -3.15 -5.33 -0.05
CA VAL A 71 -1.74 -5.66 0.20
C VAL A 71 -1.53 -6.26 1.61
N PRO A 72 -1.97 -5.63 2.72
CA PRO A 72 -1.90 -6.23 4.04
C PRO A 72 -2.53 -7.62 4.12
N ALA A 73 -3.75 -7.79 3.61
CA ALA A 73 -4.44 -9.09 3.60
C ALA A 73 -3.64 -10.15 2.82
N SER A 74 -3.11 -9.79 1.65
CA SER A 74 -2.26 -10.69 0.85
C SER A 74 -0.99 -11.09 1.59
N ILE A 75 -0.35 -10.16 2.31
CA ILE A 75 0.84 -10.46 3.12
C ILE A 75 0.47 -11.36 4.31
N VAL A 76 -0.66 -11.14 4.99
CA VAL A 76 -1.12 -12.03 6.08
C VAL A 76 -1.31 -13.45 5.55
N MET A 77 -1.93 -13.63 4.38
CA MET A 77 -2.11 -14.95 3.76
C MET A 77 -0.77 -15.61 3.39
N LEU A 78 0.18 -14.83 2.86
CA LEU A 78 1.54 -15.30 2.61
C LEU A 78 2.19 -15.76 3.92
N LEU A 79 2.16 -14.95 4.98
CA LEU A 79 2.75 -15.26 6.28
C LEU A 79 2.13 -16.51 6.91
N LYS A 80 0.80 -16.63 6.84
CA LYS A 80 0.08 -17.82 7.29
C LYS A 80 0.52 -19.07 6.54
N SER A 81 0.76 -18.99 5.23
CA SER A 81 1.30 -20.10 4.43
C SER A 81 2.70 -20.55 4.88
N GLN A 82 3.42 -19.69 5.62
CA GLN A 82 4.74 -19.97 6.21
C GLN A 82 4.66 -20.28 7.72
N GLY A 83 3.46 -20.43 8.28
CA GLY A 83 3.25 -20.72 9.70
C GLY A 83 3.42 -19.52 10.64
N ILE A 84 3.35 -18.29 10.10
CA ILE A 84 3.43 -17.05 10.88
C ILE A 84 2.02 -16.47 10.99
N ASP A 85 1.47 -16.46 12.21
CA ASP A 85 0.19 -15.82 12.49
C ASP A 85 0.38 -14.33 12.80
N THR A 86 -0.45 -13.49 12.19
CA THR A 86 -0.52 -12.04 12.41
C THR A 86 -1.88 -11.54 11.90
N THR A 87 -2.15 -10.24 12.03
CA THR A 87 -3.41 -9.63 11.59
C THR A 87 -3.23 -8.64 10.45
N THR A 88 -4.29 -8.37 9.69
CA THR A 88 -4.28 -7.29 8.67
C THR A 88 -3.89 -5.95 9.28
N TYR A 89 -4.36 -5.67 10.50
CA TYR A 89 -4.04 -4.44 11.23
C TYR A 89 -2.54 -4.30 11.51
N GLU A 90 -1.91 -5.34 12.06
CA GLU A 90 -0.46 -5.33 12.34
C GLU A 90 0.36 -5.14 11.08
N VAL A 91 0.04 -5.89 10.02
CA VAL A 91 0.72 -5.77 8.73
C VAL A 91 0.51 -4.39 8.13
N ALA A 92 -0.71 -3.84 8.16
CA ALA A 92 -1.02 -2.51 7.63
C ALA A 92 -0.23 -1.41 8.36
N LYS A 93 -0.14 -1.51 9.69
CA LYS A 93 0.66 -0.60 10.52
C LYS A 93 2.14 -0.65 10.14
N ILE A 94 2.71 -1.84 9.99
CA ILE A 94 4.11 -2.02 9.58
C ILE A 94 4.32 -1.52 8.16
N ALA A 95 3.45 -1.89 7.22
CA ALA A 95 3.50 -1.51 5.82
C ALA A 95 3.21 -0.03 5.58
N GLY A 96 2.72 0.69 6.61
CA GLY A 96 2.39 2.11 6.56
C GLY A 96 1.26 2.40 5.60
N THR A 97 0.29 1.50 5.56
CA THR A 97 -0.95 1.62 4.79
C THR A 97 -1.71 2.86 5.24
N ASP A 98 -2.20 3.63 4.28
CA ASP A 98 -3.10 4.76 4.51
C ASP A 98 -4.36 4.62 3.65
N ILE A 99 -5.23 5.65 3.65
CA ILE A 99 -6.46 5.65 2.85
C ILE A 99 -6.23 5.54 1.34
N ARG A 100 -4.99 5.71 0.87
CA ARG A 100 -4.57 5.60 -0.54
C ARG A 100 -4.07 4.19 -0.88
N GLY A 101 -3.94 3.30 0.11
CA GLY A 101 -3.41 1.96 -0.05
C GLY A 101 -2.03 1.76 0.58
N THR A 102 -1.35 0.72 0.10
CA THR A 102 0.02 0.39 0.52
C THR A 102 0.96 0.55 -0.67
N GLY A 103 2.00 1.36 -0.51
CA GLY A 103 3.03 1.50 -1.53
C GLY A 103 3.99 0.31 -1.56
N SER A 104 4.71 0.15 -2.67
CA SER A 104 5.70 -0.93 -2.86
C SER A 104 6.81 -0.96 -1.78
N SER A 105 7.21 0.20 -1.24
CA SER A 105 8.16 0.26 -0.11
C SER A 105 7.57 -0.28 1.20
N GLY A 106 6.24 -0.21 1.35
CA GLY A 106 5.49 -0.80 2.45
C GLY A 106 5.52 -2.32 2.40
N ILE A 107 5.36 -2.91 1.21
CA ILE A 107 5.47 -4.37 1.00
C ILE A 107 6.85 -4.87 1.42
N ILE A 108 7.91 -4.20 0.94
CA ILE A 108 9.29 -4.55 1.27
C ILE A 108 9.54 -4.40 2.77
N ARG A 109 9.04 -3.33 3.39
CA ARG A 109 9.20 -3.09 4.83
C ARG A 109 8.49 -4.14 5.67
N ALA A 110 7.28 -4.53 5.30
CA ALA A 110 6.53 -5.59 5.96
C ALA A 110 7.26 -6.94 5.85
N GLY A 111 7.66 -7.35 4.64
CA GLY A 111 8.39 -8.61 4.48
C GLY A 111 9.68 -8.66 5.29
N ARG A 112 10.48 -7.57 5.29
CA ARG A 112 11.68 -7.47 6.14
C ARG A 112 11.39 -7.53 7.63
N HIS A 113 10.29 -6.94 8.08
CA HIS A 113 9.89 -6.98 9.48
C HIS A 113 9.64 -8.41 9.95
N PHE A 114 9.01 -9.24 9.11
CA PHE A 114 8.77 -10.66 9.38
C PHE A 114 9.94 -11.58 9.01
N GLY A 115 11.13 -11.03 8.75
CA GLY A 115 12.35 -11.82 8.53
C GLY A 115 12.61 -12.26 7.08
N PHE A 116 11.80 -11.82 6.11
CA PHE A 116 11.99 -12.16 4.70
C PHE A 116 12.92 -11.19 3.99
N SER A 117 13.70 -11.71 3.05
CA SER A 117 14.32 -10.91 2.00
C SER A 117 13.34 -10.73 0.85
N VAL A 118 12.86 -9.49 0.64
CA VAL A 118 11.94 -9.17 -0.46
C VAL A 118 12.70 -8.70 -1.70
N ASN A 119 12.57 -9.42 -2.81
CA ASN A 119 13.14 -9.04 -4.11
C ASN A 119 12.05 -8.57 -5.08
N THR A 120 12.14 -7.33 -5.55
CA THR A 120 11.18 -6.77 -6.51
C THR A 120 11.67 -6.96 -7.94
N ARG A 121 10.87 -7.63 -8.77
CA ARG A 121 11.18 -7.89 -10.19
C ARG A 121 9.94 -7.72 -11.06
N ARG A 122 10.16 -7.36 -12.32
CA ARG A 122 9.12 -7.49 -13.36
C ARG A 122 9.33 -8.82 -14.07
N MET A 123 8.36 -9.72 -13.98
CA MET A 123 8.51 -11.11 -14.41
C MET A 123 7.29 -11.54 -15.23
N ASN A 124 7.51 -12.38 -16.24
CA ASN A 124 6.44 -13.12 -16.91
C ASN A 124 6.10 -14.42 -16.15
N PHE A 125 5.04 -15.11 -16.56
CA PHE A 125 4.62 -16.39 -15.97
C PHE A 125 5.77 -17.40 -15.82
N HIS A 126 6.59 -17.61 -16.86
CA HIS A 126 7.64 -18.63 -16.85
C HIS A 126 8.80 -18.24 -15.92
N GLU A 127 9.16 -16.96 -15.90
CA GLU A 127 10.18 -16.44 -14.98
C GLU A 127 9.70 -16.56 -13.53
N PHE A 128 8.45 -16.18 -13.23
CA PHE A 128 7.88 -16.27 -11.89
C PHE A 128 7.77 -17.73 -11.44
N TYR A 129 7.19 -18.58 -12.27
CA TYR A 129 7.05 -20.01 -11.98
C TYR A 129 8.41 -20.67 -11.77
N GLY A 130 9.41 -20.35 -12.61
CA GLY A 130 10.78 -20.86 -12.48
C GLY A 130 11.53 -20.35 -11.25
N ALA A 131 11.13 -19.20 -10.68
CA ALA A 131 11.73 -18.72 -9.42
C ALA A 131 11.30 -19.55 -8.21
N GLY A 132 10.13 -20.19 -8.25
CA GLY A 132 9.69 -21.12 -7.21
C GLY A 132 9.36 -20.48 -5.86
N LEU A 133 9.24 -19.15 -5.79
CA LEU A 133 9.04 -18.41 -4.54
C LEU A 133 7.61 -17.83 -4.45
N PRO A 134 7.03 -17.76 -3.23
CA PRO A 134 5.81 -17.00 -3.00
C PRO A 134 6.05 -15.51 -3.26
N ALA A 135 5.01 -14.82 -3.72
CA ALA A 135 5.10 -13.40 -4.00
C ALA A 135 3.80 -12.66 -3.72
N ILE A 136 3.93 -11.36 -3.50
CA ILE A 136 2.82 -10.42 -3.70
C ILE A 136 2.94 -9.88 -5.12
N ILE A 137 1.85 -9.90 -5.89
CA ILE A 137 1.82 -9.34 -7.24
C ILE A 137 0.90 -8.13 -7.25
N GLU A 138 1.44 -6.97 -7.65
CA GLU A 138 0.65 -5.76 -7.90
C GLU A 138 0.18 -5.74 -9.36
N PHE A 139 -1.11 -5.51 -9.57
CA PHE A 139 -1.74 -5.42 -10.90
C PHE A 139 -2.90 -4.40 -10.88
N ARG A 140 -3.57 -4.24 -12.02
CA ARG A 140 -4.78 -3.42 -12.10
C ARG A 140 -6.01 -4.30 -12.25
N HIS A 141 -6.99 -4.10 -11.39
CA HIS A 141 -8.29 -4.72 -11.48
C HIS A 141 -9.34 -3.61 -11.62
N GLU A 142 -10.12 -3.65 -12.71
CA GLU A 142 -11.16 -2.64 -13.01
C GLU A 142 -10.67 -1.18 -12.96
N GLY A 143 -9.41 -0.95 -13.37
CA GLY A 143 -8.79 0.38 -13.38
C GLY A 143 -8.19 0.84 -12.05
N ILE A 144 -8.31 0.05 -10.97
CA ILE A 144 -7.79 0.33 -9.63
C ILE A 144 -6.54 -0.53 -9.39
N ASN A 145 -5.57 -0.02 -8.63
CA ASN A 145 -4.41 -0.81 -8.22
C ASN A 145 -4.86 -1.86 -7.20
N HIS A 146 -4.49 -3.12 -7.46
CA HIS A 146 -4.82 -4.27 -6.63
C HIS A 146 -3.59 -5.13 -6.40
N ALA A 147 -3.63 -5.98 -5.38
CA ALA A 147 -2.58 -6.94 -5.10
C ALA A 147 -3.14 -8.25 -4.56
N ALA A 148 -2.49 -9.34 -4.93
CA ALA A 148 -2.82 -10.69 -4.49
C ALA A 148 -1.57 -11.45 -4.06
N PHE A 149 -1.76 -12.43 -3.18
CA PHE A 149 -0.74 -13.42 -2.85
C PHE A 149 -0.72 -14.49 -3.94
N VAL A 150 0.47 -14.79 -4.46
CA VAL A 150 0.63 -15.73 -5.57
C VAL A 150 1.77 -16.69 -5.26
N ARG A 151 1.55 -17.99 -5.52
CA ARG A 151 2.60 -19.00 -5.41
C ARG A 151 2.54 -19.99 -6.58
N PRO A 152 3.69 -20.55 -7.01
CA PRO A 152 3.71 -21.62 -7.99
C PRO A 152 3.20 -22.94 -7.38
N VAL A 153 2.44 -23.69 -8.16
CA VAL A 153 2.01 -25.06 -7.84
C VAL A 153 2.73 -26.01 -8.77
N SER A 154 3.82 -26.60 -8.28
CA SER A 154 4.77 -27.37 -9.06
C SER A 154 4.14 -28.58 -9.75
N ASP A 155 3.31 -29.35 -9.03
CA ASP A 155 2.78 -30.65 -9.50
C ASP A 155 1.93 -30.55 -10.76
N VAL A 156 1.25 -29.42 -10.95
CA VAL A 156 0.24 -29.24 -12.02
C VAL A 156 0.57 -28.10 -12.98
N ARG A 157 1.77 -27.52 -12.87
CA ARG A 157 2.25 -26.41 -13.70
C ARG A 157 1.28 -25.24 -13.79
N MET A 158 0.77 -24.84 -12.63
CA MET A 158 -0.13 -23.69 -12.45
C MET A 158 0.43 -22.72 -11.42
N ILE A 159 -0.14 -21.52 -11.39
CA ILE A 159 0.00 -20.61 -10.25
C ILE A 159 -1.31 -20.61 -9.47
N GLU A 160 -1.19 -20.56 -8.16
CA GLU A 160 -2.28 -20.29 -7.24
C GLU A 160 -2.28 -18.79 -6.95
N VAL A 161 -3.42 -18.15 -7.10
CA VAL A 161 -3.64 -16.74 -6.78
C VAL A 161 -4.67 -16.68 -5.67
N THR A 162 -4.24 -16.21 -4.52
CA THR A 162 -5.09 -15.93 -3.38
C THR A 162 -5.38 -14.43 -3.35
N ASP A 163 -6.54 -14.07 -3.90
CA ASP A 163 -7.01 -12.69 -4.02
C ASP A 163 -7.94 -12.35 -2.84
N PRO A 164 -7.66 -11.29 -2.05
CA PRO A 164 -8.53 -10.84 -0.97
C PRO A 164 -9.95 -10.41 -1.37
N ILE A 165 -10.24 -10.24 -2.66
CA ILE A 165 -11.55 -9.87 -3.22
C ILE A 165 -12.20 -11.07 -3.90
N GLN A 166 -11.43 -11.79 -4.72
CA GLN A 166 -11.98 -12.85 -5.58
C GLN A 166 -11.86 -14.26 -4.98
N GLY A 167 -11.11 -14.42 -3.89
CA GLY A 167 -10.88 -15.71 -3.26
C GLY A 167 -9.71 -16.48 -3.90
N LEU A 168 -9.84 -17.81 -3.90
CA LEU A 168 -8.81 -18.73 -4.39
C LEU A 168 -8.99 -19.03 -5.89
N LEU A 169 -7.97 -18.72 -6.68
CA LEU A 169 -7.96 -18.90 -8.13
C LEU A 169 -6.74 -19.71 -8.58
N TYR A 170 -6.88 -20.44 -9.68
CA TYR A 170 -5.79 -21.21 -10.29
C TYR A 170 -5.66 -20.87 -11.77
N PHE A 171 -4.44 -20.55 -12.19
CA PHE A 171 -4.18 -20.17 -13.57
C PHE A 171 -3.05 -20.98 -14.21
N LYS A 172 -3.31 -21.39 -15.45
CA LYS A 172 -2.26 -21.67 -16.44
C LYS A 172 -1.84 -20.36 -17.10
N LYS A 173 -0.67 -20.35 -17.76
CA LYS A 173 -0.07 -19.16 -18.40
C LYS A 173 -1.08 -18.20 -19.05
N LYS A 174 -1.84 -18.67 -20.04
CA LYS A 174 -2.72 -17.81 -20.85
C LYS A 174 -3.72 -17.01 -20.00
N ASN A 175 -4.31 -17.67 -19.00
CA ASN A 175 -5.32 -17.06 -18.15
C ASN A 175 -4.70 -16.12 -17.10
N ALA A 176 -3.46 -16.37 -16.69
CA ALA A 176 -2.74 -15.49 -15.76
C ALA A 176 -2.43 -14.14 -16.39
N ASP A 177 -1.93 -14.13 -17.64
CA ASP A 177 -1.59 -12.88 -18.35
C ASP A 177 -2.85 -12.00 -18.57
N GLU A 178 -4.00 -12.64 -18.85
CA GLU A 178 -5.31 -11.97 -18.95
C GLU A 178 -5.76 -11.39 -17.61
N TYR A 179 -5.68 -12.18 -16.54
CA TYR A 179 -6.08 -11.76 -15.20
C TYR A 179 -5.24 -10.59 -14.66
N PHE A 180 -3.91 -10.64 -14.82
CA PHE A 180 -3.02 -9.54 -14.39
C PHE A 180 -2.97 -8.37 -15.38
N GLY A 181 -3.67 -8.48 -16.52
CA GLY A 181 -3.75 -7.44 -17.56
C GLY A 181 -2.40 -7.06 -18.17
N SER A 182 -1.38 -7.93 -18.08
CA SER A 182 -0.03 -7.66 -18.61
C SER A 182 0.80 -8.93 -18.78
N GLU A 183 1.74 -8.91 -19.73
CA GLU A 183 2.72 -10.00 -19.94
C GLU A 183 3.86 -10.01 -18.89
N LYS A 184 4.04 -8.88 -18.18
CA LYS A 184 5.08 -8.73 -17.15
C LYS A 184 4.47 -8.13 -15.89
N TRP A 185 4.44 -8.93 -14.84
CA TRP A 185 3.84 -8.59 -13.56
C TRP A 185 4.86 -7.97 -12.64
N ARG A 186 4.43 -7.05 -11.77
CA ARG A 186 5.29 -6.51 -10.72
C ARG A 186 5.23 -7.45 -9.52
N CYS A 187 6.25 -8.27 -9.37
CA CYS A 187 6.35 -9.29 -8.33
C CYS A 187 7.25 -8.82 -7.19
N PHE A 188 6.81 -9.06 -5.96
CA PHE A 188 7.59 -8.95 -4.74
C PHE A 188 7.82 -10.37 -4.22
N LEU A 189 8.97 -10.96 -4.54
CA LEU A 189 9.31 -12.33 -4.15
C LEU A 189 9.76 -12.35 -2.70
N PHE A 190 9.20 -13.23 -1.87
CA PHE A 190 9.55 -13.41 -0.46
C PHE A 190 10.46 -14.65 -0.35
N ARG A 191 11.66 -14.47 0.22
CA ARG A 191 12.68 -15.50 0.43
C ARG A 191 13.16 -15.52 1.87
#